data_AF-A0A892ZK01-F1
#
_entry.id   AF-A0A892ZK01-F1
#
_cell.length_a   1.000
_cell.length_b   1.000
_cell.length_c   1.000
_cell.angle_alpha   90.00
_cell.angle_beta   90.00
_cell.angle_gamma   90.00
#
_symmetry.space_group_name_H-M   'P 1'
#
loop_
_entity.id
_entity.type
_entity.pdbx_description
1 polymer ?
#
loop_
_entity_poly.entity_id
_entity_poly.type
_entity_poly.pdbx_seq_one_letter_code
_entity_poly.pdbx_strand_id
1 'polypeptide(L)'
;MLDVLEQLIGNAVATISNDSSVEIKEAAGKQGSADVYDRFIRYCRSEIAIALLGQDQTTEKDTNHASAKAGLEVTDDIRDNDSRIVEGCLNQLINWICALNFGENVARPAFVLYSEEVDDKTLAERDQILSQCGVQLSKSYWQRAYNWDDGDIVQVDTAAKATTSSHFQRCRTNYDTRCGHRSG
;
A
#
# COMPACT_ATOMS: atom_id res chain seq x y z
N MET A 1 68.32 0.98 11.34
CA MET A 1 67.10 1.03 12.18
C MET A 1 65.83 1.09 11.34
N LEU A 2 65.81 1.80 10.20
CA LEU A 2 64.66 1.78 9.27
C LEU A 2 64.37 0.38 8.70
N ASP A 3 65.40 -0.35 8.27
CA ASP A 3 65.25 -1.69 7.66
C ASP A 3 64.59 -2.72 8.59
N VAL A 4 64.78 -2.57 9.91
CA VAL A 4 64.17 -3.44 10.92
C VAL A 4 62.67 -3.15 11.07
N LEU A 5 62.26 -1.88 10.91
CA LEU A 5 60.85 -1.51 10.90
C LEU A 5 60.16 -1.95 9.61
N GLU A 6 60.86 -1.91 8.48
CA GLU A 6 60.35 -2.46 7.20
C GLU A 6 60.18 -3.99 7.28
N GLN A 7 61.14 -4.70 7.85
CA GLN A 7 61.04 -6.14 8.09
C GLN A 7 59.94 -6.51 9.10
N LEU A 8 59.63 -5.63 10.08
CA LEU A 8 58.53 -5.82 11.02
C LEU A 8 57.16 -5.80 10.31
N ILE A 9 56.98 -5.00 9.26
CA ILE A 9 55.72 -4.95 8.47
C ILE A 9 55.44 -6.30 7.79
N GLY A 10 56.48 -7.00 7.30
CA GLY A 10 56.33 -8.27 6.60
C GLY A 10 56.34 -9.51 7.50
N ASN A 11 57.16 -9.53 8.55
CA ASN A 11 57.44 -10.74 9.34
C ASN A 11 56.84 -10.73 10.76
N ALA A 12 56.24 -9.61 11.21
CA ALA A 12 55.59 -9.46 12.52
C ALA A 12 56.43 -9.78 13.77
N VAL A 13 57.75 -9.98 13.63
CA VAL A 13 58.69 -10.27 14.72
C VAL A 13 59.89 -9.33 14.59
N ALA A 14 60.29 -8.70 15.69
CA ALA A 14 61.48 -7.86 15.74
C ALA A 14 62.30 -8.09 17.03
N THR A 15 63.62 -8.05 16.89
CA THR A 15 64.56 -8.08 18.01
C THR A 15 64.97 -6.65 18.36
N ILE A 16 64.76 -6.25 19.61
CA ILE A 16 64.99 -4.89 20.10
C ILE A 16 66.20 -4.92 21.04
N SER A 17 67.11 -3.94 20.92
CA SER A 17 68.26 -3.81 21.84
C SER A 17 67.82 -3.17 23.15
N ASN A 18 68.48 -3.49 24.26
CA ASN A 18 68.10 -3.01 25.61
C ASN A 18 68.11 -1.48 25.80
N ASP A 19 68.71 -0.71 24.87
CA ASP A 19 68.73 0.76 24.83
C ASP A 19 67.68 1.37 23.88
N SER A 20 66.83 0.54 23.28
CA SER A 20 65.81 0.98 22.32
C SER A 20 64.41 0.58 22.78
N SER A 21 63.44 1.48 22.65
CA SER A 21 62.03 1.23 22.92
C SER A 21 61.20 1.42 21.66
N VAL A 22 60.14 0.62 21.52
CA VAL A 22 59.16 0.72 20.44
C VAL A 22 57.80 0.90 21.10
N GLU A 23 57.12 2.00 20.77
CA GLU A 23 55.75 2.28 21.20
C GLU A 23 54.81 2.06 20.03
N ILE A 24 53.82 1.18 20.19
CA ILE A 24 52.73 1.04 19.23
C ILE A 24 51.84 2.26 19.43
N LYS A 25 51.88 3.20 18.49
CA LYS A 25 50.89 4.27 18.41
C LYS A 25 49.58 3.70 17.90
N GLU A 26 48.81 3.13 18.81
CA GLU A 26 47.42 2.81 18.53
C GLU A 26 46.61 4.09 18.40
N ALA A 27 45.84 4.21 17.31
CA ALA A 27 44.80 5.22 17.24
C ALA A 27 43.76 4.91 18.33
N ALA A 28 43.67 5.77 19.35
CA ALA A 28 42.62 5.67 20.36
C ALA A 28 41.24 5.74 19.69
N GLY A 29 40.34 4.79 19.98
CA GLY A 29 38.94 4.82 19.53
C GLY A 29 38.48 3.79 18.49
N LYS A 30 39.26 2.75 18.16
CA LYS A 30 38.93 1.74 17.13
C LYS A 30 37.63 0.95 17.37
N GLN A 31 37.16 0.88 18.61
CA GLN A 31 36.00 0.05 18.98
C GLN A 31 34.67 0.56 18.37
N GLY A 32 34.61 1.84 17.94
CA GLY A 32 33.44 2.42 17.26
C GLY A 32 33.55 2.49 15.73
N SER A 33 34.71 2.19 15.13
CA SER A 33 34.92 2.44 13.70
C SER A 33 34.11 1.52 12.80
N ALA A 34 33.99 0.23 13.15
CA ALA A 34 33.23 -0.74 12.38
C ALA A 34 31.72 -0.42 12.35
N ASP A 35 31.16 -0.01 13.49
CA ASP A 35 29.75 0.41 13.63
C ASP A 35 29.46 1.68 12.79
N VAL A 36 30.38 2.64 12.79
CA VAL A 36 30.24 3.86 11.97
C VAL A 36 30.22 3.54 10.47
N TYR A 37 31.08 2.63 10.01
CA TYR A 37 31.08 2.21 8.60
C TYR A 37 29.82 1.42 8.24
N ASP A 38 29.35 0.52 9.11
CA ASP A 38 28.10 -0.22 8.90
C ASP A 38 26.91 0.74 8.77
N ARG A 39 26.80 1.71 9.69
CA ARG A 39 25.74 2.73 9.65
C ARG A 39 25.81 3.59 8.40
N PHE A 40 27.00 3.97 7.96
CA PHE A 40 27.18 4.74 6.73
C PHE A 40 26.74 3.96 5.49
N ILE A 41 27.12 2.68 5.39
CA ILE A 41 26.72 1.83 4.26
C ILE A 41 25.20 1.63 4.24
N ARG A 42 24.57 1.40 5.40
CA ARG A 42 23.10 1.30 5.51
C ARG A 42 22.41 2.57 5.06
N TYR A 43 22.91 3.72 5.50
CA TYR A 43 22.38 5.03 5.09
C TYR A 43 22.44 5.20 3.58
N CYS A 44 23.59 4.97 2.94
CA CYS A 44 23.71 5.08 1.49
C CYS A 44 22.78 4.10 0.75
N ARG A 45 22.61 2.88 1.26
CA ARG A 45 21.70 1.90 0.68
C ARG A 45 20.24 2.32 0.79
N SER A 46 19.83 2.86 1.94
CA SER A 46 18.48 3.38 2.19
C SER A 46 18.17 4.54 1.24
N GLU A 47 19.08 5.51 1.09
CA GLU A 47 18.88 6.65 0.17
C GLU A 47 18.72 6.20 -1.29
N ILE A 48 19.51 5.22 -1.74
CA ILE A 48 19.36 4.65 -3.09
C ILE A 48 18.00 3.96 -3.25
N ALA A 49 17.55 3.22 -2.25
CA ALA A 49 16.25 2.55 -2.27
C ALA A 49 15.10 3.56 -2.32
N ILE A 50 15.15 4.62 -1.51
CA ILE A 50 14.15 5.70 -1.52
C ILE A 50 14.13 6.41 -2.88
N ALA A 51 15.30 6.69 -3.46
CA ALA A 51 15.37 7.38 -4.75
C ALA A 51 14.80 6.55 -5.91
N LEU A 52 14.94 5.23 -5.87
CA LEU A 52 14.49 4.34 -6.97
C LEU A 52 13.09 3.78 -6.76
N LEU A 53 12.75 3.38 -5.54
CA LEU A 53 11.54 2.64 -5.20
C LEU A 53 10.56 3.49 -4.38
N GLY A 54 10.95 4.70 -3.95
CA GLY A 54 10.13 5.55 -3.07
C GLY A 54 10.16 5.15 -1.59
N GLN A 55 10.79 4.03 -1.24
CA GLN A 55 10.89 3.53 0.13
C GLN A 55 12.18 2.73 0.40
N ASP A 56 12.56 2.61 1.68
CA ASP A 56 13.62 1.74 2.19
C ASP A 56 13.13 0.69 3.21
N GLN A 57 11.83 0.72 3.53
CA GLN A 57 11.24 0.10 4.72
C GLN A 57 11.21 -1.44 4.64
N THR A 58 11.23 -2.04 3.45
CA THR A 58 11.24 -3.51 3.30
C THR A 58 12.61 -4.14 3.56
N THR A 59 13.68 -3.36 3.73
CA THR A 59 15.06 -3.87 3.87
C THR A 59 15.69 -3.56 5.24
N GLU A 60 15.38 -2.42 5.86
CA GLU A 60 15.95 -2.01 7.15
C GLU A 60 14.88 -2.12 8.25
N LYS A 61 15.08 -3.07 9.15
CA LYS A 61 14.10 -3.68 10.04
C LYS A 61 13.80 -2.81 11.27
N ASP A 62 13.10 -1.68 11.13
CA ASP A 62 12.52 -0.91 12.26
C ASP A 62 11.25 -0.15 11.81
N THR A 63 10.16 -0.88 11.59
CA THR A 63 8.92 -0.31 11.05
C THR A 63 7.96 0.13 12.16
N ASN A 64 7.46 1.37 12.08
CA ASN A 64 6.16 1.72 12.65
C ASN A 64 5.09 1.55 11.55
N HIS A 65 3.89 1.07 11.89
CA HIS A 65 2.86 0.76 10.89
C HIS A 65 2.45 1.95 9.99
N ALA A 66 2.65 3.19 10.46
CA ALA A 66 2.29 4.39 9.73
C ALA A 66 3.33 4.73 8.63
N SER A 67 4.63 4.58 8.89
CA SER A 67 5.69 4.85 7.91
C SER A 67 5.70 3.84 6.77
N ALA A 68 5.42 2.57 7.07
CA ALA A 68 5.33 1.52 6.06
C ALA A 68 4.18 1.76 5.07
N LYS A 69 3.01 2.25 5.54
CA LYS A 69 1.86 2.50 4.67
C LYS A 69 2.09 3.68 3.71
N ALA A 70 2.71 4.76 4.19
CA ALA A 70 3.06 5.90 3.33
C ALA A 70 4.11 5.52 2.26
N GLY A 71 5.07 4.65 2.59
CA GLY A 71 6.06 4.16 1.60
C GLY A 71 5.46 3.25 0.52
N LEU A 72 4.42 2.49 0.84
CA LEU A 72 3.70 1.65 -0.12
C LEU A 72 2.96 2.49 -1.17
N GLU A 73 2.27 3.55 -0.75
CA GLU A 73 1.55 4.46 -1.68
C GLU A 73 2.49 5.07 -2.73
N VAL A 74 3.67 5.54 -2.31
CA VAL A 74 4.68 6.09 -3.24
C VAL A 74 5.22 5.02 -4.18
N THR A 75 5.39 3.79 -3.69
CA THR A 75 5.87 2.67 -4.52
C THR A 75 4.84 2.32 -5.59
N ASP A 76 3.55 2.28 -5.22
CA ASP A 76 2.45 1.99 -6.12
C ASP A 76 2.32 3.07 -7.20
N ASP A 77 2.47 4.35 -6.85
CA ASP A 77 2.48 5.46 -7.80
C ASP A 77 3.64 5.35 -8.83
N ILE A 78 4.85 5.00 -8.37
CA ILE A 78 6.01 4.79 -9.26
C ILE A 78 5.73 3.62 -10.20
N ARG A 79 5.22 2.51 -9.65
CA ARG A 79 4.88 1.31 -10.42
C ARG A 79 3.82 1.59 -11.48
N ASP A 80 2.79 2.36 -11.15
CA ASP A 80 1.72 2.74 -12.07
C ASP A 80 2.19 3.74 -13.13
N ASN A 81 3.20 4.56 -12.83
CA ASN A 81 3.85 5.39 -13.83
C ASN A 81 4.65 4.52 -14.82
N ASP A 82 5.44 3.59 -14.31
CA ASP A 82 6.23 2.67 -15.13
C ASP A 82 5.34 1.80 -16.02
N SER A 83 4.18 1.34 -15.52
CA SER A 83 3.22 0.57 -16.31
C SER A 83 2.69 1.38 -17.51
N ARG A 84 2.35 2.66 -17.31
CA ARG A 84 1.90 3.58 -18.38
C ARG A 84 2.97 3.78 -19.46
N ILE A 85 4.25 3.80 -19.10
CA ILE A 85 5.35 3.89 -20.07
C ILE A 85 5.37 2.64 -20.96
N VAL A 86 5.24 1.45 -20.36
CA VAL A 86 5.22 0.17 -21.09
C VAL A 86 3.98 0.07 -21.98
N GLU A 87 2.81 0.45 -21.47
CA GLU A 87 1.57 0.52 -22.24
C GLU A 87 1.70 1.45 -23.45
N GLY A 88 2.26 2.65 -23.25
CA GLY A 88 2.49 3.61 -24.33
C GLY A 88 3.38 3.03 -25.43
N CYS A 89 4.46 2.34 -25.05
CA CYS A 89 5.36 1.66 -25.98
C CYS A 89 4.64 0.57 -26.79
N LEU A 90 3.88 -0.30 -26.12
CA LEU A 90 3.17 -1.40 -26.78
C LEU A 90 2.02 -0.89 -27.67
N ASN A 91 1.27 0.11 -27.22
CA ASN A 91 0.23 0.73 -28.03
C ASN A 91 0.81 1.44 -29.27
N GLN A 92 1.99 2.06 -29.14
CA GLN A 92 2.71 2.62 -30.29
C GLN A 92 3.13 1.54 -31.29
N LEU A 93 3.61 0.39 -30.81
CA LEU A 93 3.94 -0.75 -31.66
C LEU A 93 2.70 -1.31 -32.37
N ILE A 94 1.59 -1.49 -31.65
CA ILE A 94 0.30 -1.91 -32.21
C ILE A 94 -0.15 -0.93 -33.30
N ASN A 95 -0.01 0.38 -33.06
CA ASN A 95 -0.31 1.41 -34.05
C ASN A 95 0.46 1.21 -35.36
N TRP A 96 1.77 0.97 -35.29
CA TRP A 96 2.58 0.74 -36.48
C TRP A 96 2.22 -0.57 -37.20
N ILE A 97 2.01 -1.65 -36.46
CA ILE A 97 1.62 -2.95 -37.03
C ILE A 97 0.27 -2.83 -37.74
N CYS A 98 -0.73 -2.21 -37.09
CA CYS A 98 -2.05 -2.02 -37.68
C CYS A 98 -2.00 -1.12 -38.91
N ALA A 99 -1.25 -0.01 -38.85
CA ALA A 99 -1.12 0.89 -39.99
C ALA A 99 -0.47 0.21 -41.20
N LEU A 100 0.56 -0.61 -40.98
CA LEU A 100 1.27 -1.32 -42.05
C LEU A 100 0.41 -2.42 -42.70
N ASN A 101 -0.37 -3.17 -41.91
CA ASN A 101 -1.10 -4.34 -42.41
C ASN A 101 -2.53 -4.03 -42.86
N PHE A 102 -3.18 -3.05 -42.24
CA PHE A 102 -4.62 -2.78 -42.44
C PHE A 102 -4.92 -1.32 -42.85
N GLY A 103 -3.92 -0.44 -42.88
CA GLY A 103 -4.07 0.97 -43.22
C GLY A 103 -4.41 1.87 -42.03
N GLU A 104 -4.44 3.18 -42.25
CA GLU A 104 -4.51 4.17 -41.16
C GLU A 104 -5.87 4.24 -40.46
N ASN A 105 -6.97 3.90 -41.16
CA ASN A 105 -8.35 4.10 -40.70
C ASN A 105 -8.99 2.87 -40.03
N VAL A 106 -8.19 1.91 -39.57
CA VAL A 106 -8.70 0.70 -38.90
C VAL A 106 -8.69 0.87 -37.39
N ALA A 107 -9.78 0.45 -36.73
CA ALA A 107 -9.89 0.44 -35.28
C ALA A 107 -8.79 -0.45 -34.68
N ARG A 108 -8.06 0.09 -33.69
CA ARG A 108 -6.87 -0.54 -33.12
C ARG A 108 -7.15 -1.04 -31.71
N PRO A 109 -6.71 -2.26 -31.35
CA PRO A 109 -6.82 -2.74 -29.98
C PRO A 109 -5.92 -1.90 -29.06
N ALA A 110 -6.39 -1.65 -27.84
CA ALA A 110 -5.58 -1.02 -26.79
C ALA A 110 -5.00 -2.11 -25.88
N PHE A 111 -3.69 -2.04 -25.64
CA PHE A 111 -3.02 -2.80 -24.60
C PHE A 111 -3.03 -2.00 -23.30
N VAL A 112 -3.55 -2.59 -22.24
CA VAL A 112 -3.63 -1.99 -20.89
C VAL A 112 -3.17 -3.02 -19.88
N LEU A 113 -2.28 -2.62 -18.98
CA LEU A 113 -1.90 -3.37 -17.80
C LEU A 113 -2.89 -3.01 -16.69
N TYR A 114 -3.50 -4.02 -16.11
CA TYR A 114 -4.39 -3.84 -14.97
C TYR A 114 -3.77 -4.48 -13.73
N SER A 115 -3.97 -3.84 -12.58
CA SER A 115 -3.76 -4.47 -11.29
C SER A 115 -5.12 -4.89 -10.74
N GLU A 116 -5.18 -6.07 -10.15
CA GLU A 116 -6.33 -6.45 -9.34
C GLU A 116 -6.26 -5.62 -8.05
N GLU A 117 -7.22 -4.70 -7.84
CA GLU A 117 -7.28 -3.92 -6.61
C GLU A 117 -7.53 -4.89 -5.44
N VAL A 118 -6.64 -4.90 -4.44
CA VAL A 118 -6.75 -5.73 -3.22
C VAL A 118 -7.75 -5.09 -2.21
N ASP A 119 -8.73 -4.33 -2.71
CA ASP A 119 -9.57 -3.43 -1.91
C ASP A 119 -10.93 -4.02 -1.51
N ASP A 120 -11.01 -5.35 -1.39
CA ASP A 120 -12.26 -6.03 -1.00
C ASP A 120 -12.76 -5.64 0.41
N LYS A 121 -11.85 -5.36 1.35
CA LYS A 121 -12.24 -5.12 2.75
C LYS A 121 -12.79 -3.73 2.99
N THR A 122 -12.15 -2.69 2.46
CA THR A 122 -12.58 -1.29 2.63
C THR A 122 -13.92 -1.05 1.94
N LEU A 123 -14.09 -1.62 0.74
CA LEU A 123 -15.33 -1.59 -0.02
C LEU A 123 -16.45 -2.32 0.73
N ALA A 124 -16.19 -3.53 1.24
CA ALA A 124 -17.16 -4.29 2.01
C ALA A 124 -17.54 -3.59 3.34
N GLU A 125 -16.58 -2.99 4.04
CA GLU A 125 -16.82 -2.22 5.27
C GLU A 125 -17.70 -0.99 5.02
N ARG A 126 -17.43 -0.22 3.96
CA ARG A 126 -18.28 0.91 3.55
C ARG A 126 -19.70 0.44 3.28
N ASP A 127 -19.85 -0.62 2.51
CA ASP A 127 -21.16 -1.11 2.09
C ASP A 127 -21.93 -1.72 3.28
N GLN A 128 -21.23 -2.30 4.25
CA GLN A 128 -21.77 -2.70 5.54
C GLN A 128 -22.27 -1.48 6.35
N ILE A 129 -21.50 -0.39 6.43
CA ILE A 129 -21.91 0.85 7.12
C ILE A 129 -23.15 1.46 6.46
N LEU A 130 -23.16 1.57 5.13
CA LEU A 130 -24.29 2.11 4.38
C LEU A 130 -25.56 1.27 4.61
N SER A 131 -25.41 -0.06 4.59
CA SER A 131 -26.51 -0.99 4.86
C SER A 131 -27.03 -0.85 6.30
N GLN A 132 -26.13 -0.67 7.29
CA GLN A 132 -26.50 -0.40 8.68
C GLN A 132 -27.21 0.94 8.86
N CYS A 133 -26.85 1.96 8.07
CA CYS A 133 -27.56 3.24 8.02
C CYS A 133 -28.91 3.16 7.30
N GLY A 134 -29.30 2.00 6.77
CA GLY A 134 -30.59 1.75 6.13
C GLY A 134 -30.59 1.94 4.61
N VAL A 135 -29.43 2.12 3.97
CA VAL A 135 -29.32 2.18 2.51
C VAL A 135 -29.46 0.78 1.93
N GLN A 136 -30.33 0.62 0.93
CA GLN A 136 -30.50 -0.65 0.20
C GLN A 136 -29.75 -0.57 -1.13
N LEU A 137 -28.66 -1.31 -1.25
CA LEU A 137 -27.82 -1.34 -2.46
C LEU A 137 -28.45 -2.26 -3.52
N SER A 138 -28.58 -1.76 -4.75
CA SER A 138 -29.22 -2.51 -5.85
C SER A 138 -28.34 -3.65 -6.40
N LYS A 139 -28.94 -4.66 -7.04
CA LYS A 139 -28.21 -5.72 -7.78
C LYS A 139 -27.20 -5.11 -8.78
N SER A 140 -27.65 -4.12 -9.54
CA SER A 140 -26.81 -3.44 -10.55
C SER A 140 -25.57 -2.77 -9.96
N TYR A 141 -25.66 -2.33 -8.70
CA TYR A 141 -24.53 -1.73 -8.00
C TYR A 141 -23.49 -2.80 -7.64
N TRP A 142 -23.91 -3.91 -7.04
CA TRP A 142 -23.01 -5.01 -6.66
C TRP A 142 -22.26 -5.59 -7.87
N GLN A 143 -22.95 -5.75 -9.00
CA GLN A 143 -22.33 -6.20 -10.24
C GLN A 143 -21.24 -5.25 -10.74
N ARG A 144 -21.47 -3.93 -10.68
CA ARG A 144 -20.45 -2.95 -11.09
C ARG A 144 -19.32 -2.82 -10.08
N ALA A 145 -19.63 -2.89 -8.79
CA ALA A 145 -18.66 -2.65 -7.71
C ALA A 145 -17.72 -3.84 -7.51
N TYR A 146 -18.21 -5.07 -7.67
CA TYR A 146 -17.46 -6.31 -7.44
C TYR A 146 -17.21 -7.12 -8.71
N ASN A 147 -17.60 -6.59 -9.87
CA ASN A 147 -17.47 -7.25 -11.17
C ASN A 147 -18.09 -8.67 -11.21
N TRP A 148 -19.23 -8.83 -10.53
CA TRP A 148 -19.96 -10.10 -10.44
C TRP A 148 -20.88 -10.33 -11.63
N ASP A 149 -20.99 -11.58 -12.07
CA ASP A 149 -21.89 -11.99 -13.13
C ASP A 149 -23.34 -12.14 -12.62
N ASP A 150 -24.29 -12.19 -13.56
CA ASP A 150 -25.73 -12.26 -13.26
C ASP A 150 -26.15 -13.45 -12.40
N GLY A 151 -25.35 -14.53 -12.44
CA GLY A 151 -25.56 -15.78 -11.68
C GLY A 151 -24.95 -15.79 -10.28
N ASP A 152 -24.08 -14.83 -9.95
CA ASP A 152 -23.36 -14.81 -8.65
C ASP A 152 -24.21 -14.21 -7.52
N ILE A 153 -25.29 -13.48 -7.86
CA ILE A 153 -26.16 -12.79 -6.90
C ILE A 153 -27.57 -13.37 -6.93
N VAL A 154 -28.03 -13.87 -5.77
CA VAL A 154 -29.43 -14.27 -5.56
C VAL A 154 -30.14 -13.17 -4.77
N GLN A 155 -31.22 -12.61 -5.33
CA GLN A 155 -32.10 -11.72 -4.56
C GLN A 155 -32.91 -12.55 -3.57
N VAL A 156 -32.71 -12.30 -2.28
CA VAL A 156 -33.54 -12.88 -1.23
C VAL A 156 -34.71 -11.92 -0.99
N ASP A 157 -35.85 -12.20 -1.61
CA ASP A 157 -37.11 -11.55 -1.28
C ASP A 157 -37.46 -11.87 0.17
N THR A 158 -37.13 -10.95 1.08
CA THR A 158 -37.53 -11.10 2.48
C THR A 158 -39.00 -10.76 2.57
N ALA A 159 -39.86 -11.74 2.28
CA ALA A 159 -41.27 -11.68 2.61
C ALA A 159 -41.41 -11.35 4.10
N ALA A 160 -42.10 -10.24 4.37
CA ALA A 160 -42.31 -9.71 5.70
C ALA A 160 -42.77 -10.79 6.68
N LYS A 161 -42.01 -11.05 7.75
CA LYS A 161 -42.56 -11.61 8.98
C LYS A 161 -43.42 -10.54 9.65
N ALA A 162 -44.60 -10.31 9.10
CA ALA A 162 -45.70 -9.73 9.85
C ALA A 162 -46.16 -10.80 10.86
N THR A 163 -45.52 -10.85 12.02
CA THR A 163 -46.09 -11.56 13.17
C THR A 163 -47.35 -10.81 13.57
N THR A 164 -48.50 -11.41 13.25
CA THR A 164 -49.81 -11.05 13.78
C THR A 164 -49.72 -11.00 15.31
N SER A 165 -49.56 -9.81 15.90
CA SER A 165 -49.85 -9.62 17.31
C SER A 165 -51.36 -9.60 17.47
N SER A 166 -51.92 -10.74 17.85
CA SER A 166 -53.30 -10.84 18.27
C SER A 166 -53.55 -9.93 19.49
N HIS A 167 -54.60 -9.13 19.37
CA HIS A 167 -55.45 -8.69 20.46
C HIS A 167 -54.86 -7.71 21.49
N PHE A 168 -55.03 -6.42 21.23
CA PHE A 168 -55.25 -5.45 22.31
C PHE A 168 -56.62 -4.77 22.10
N GLN A 169 -57.62 -5.36 22.76
CA GLN A 169 -58.98 -4.82 22.88
C GLN A 169 -58.89 -3.39 23.46
N ARG A 170 -59.47 -2.42 22.74
CA ARG A 170 -59.63 -1.03 23.19
C ARG A 170 -60.26 -0.98 24.58
N CYS A 171 -59.56 -0.42 25.56
CA CYS A 171 -60.19 0.21 26.71
C CYS A 171 -60.29 1.71 26.42
N ARG A 172 -61.48 2.17 26.03
CA ARG A 172 -61.82 3.59 25.89
C ARG A 172 -61.87 4.19 27.31
N THR A 173 -60.94 5.08 27.63
CA THR A 173 -61.13 6.03 28.74
C THR A 173 -61.42 7.40 28.15
N ASN A 174 -62.61 7.90 28.48
CA ASN A 174 -63.11 9.22 28.13
C ASN A 174 -62.29 10.28 28.85
N TYR A 175 -61.78 11.28 28.14
CA TYR A 175 -61.65 12.64 28.66
C TYR A 175 -61.98 13.65 27.56
N ASP A 176 -63.21 14.13 27.64
CA ASP A 176 -63.76 15.30 26.98
C ASP A 176 -63.17 16.56 27.64
N THR A 177 -62.55 17.45 26.86
CA THR A 177 -62.56 18.90 27.12
C THR A 177 -62.44 19.70 25.82
N ARG A 178 -63.61 20.13 25.36
CA ARG A 178 -63.94 21.36 24.61
C ARG A 178 -62.84 22.42 24.48
N CYS A 179 -62.69 22.97 23.26
CA CYS A 179 -62.55 24.40 22.89
C CYS A 179 -62.26 24.45 21.38
N GLY A 180 -63.19 24.87 20.52
CA GLY A 180 -63.37 26.27 20.18
C GLY A 180 -64.23 26.39 18.92
N HIS A 181 -65.05 27.44 18.89
CA HIS A 181 -66.28 27.63 18.13
C HIS A 181 -66.02 28.14 16.70
N ARG A 182 -66.91 27.78 15.76
CA ARG A 182 -67.07 28.38 14.43
C ARG A 182 -67.71 29.76 14.51
N SER A 183 -67.37 30.63 13.57
CA SER A 183 -68.22 31.56 12.79
C SER A 183 -67.26 32.56 12.13
N GLY A 184 -67.46 33.05 10.92
CA GLY A 184 -68.52 33.02 9.91
C GLY A 184 -68.03 33.91 8.77
#